data_AF-A0A009HRB6-F1
#
_entry.id   AF-A0A009HRB6-F1
#
_cell.length_a   1.000
_cell.length_b   1.000
_cell.length_c   1.000
_cell.angle_alpha   90.00
_cell.angle_beta   90.00
_cell.angle_gamma   90.00
#
_symmetry.space_group_name_H-M   'P 1'
#
loop_
_entity.id
_entity.type
_entity.pdbx_description
1 polymer ?
#
loop_
_entity_poly.entity_id
_entity_poly.type
_entity_poly.pdbx_seq_one_letter_code
_entity_poly.pdbx_strand_id
1 'polypeptide(L)'
;MFVSAKTILILGDSISAGYGIDPKQGWVQLLQKRLDQQYPKQHKVVNASVSGETTSGALARLPKLLQTYKPEVVVIELGGNDGLRGQPPQMIQKNLSQLVQLSQKQKAKVILFGMKIPPNYGTAYSKAFENNYKTVSQKYQVKLLPFFLDGVAGQKQLMQNDLIHPNAQAQSKLLNLAYPYIKGAL
;
A
#
# COMPACT_ATOMS: atom_id res chain seq x y z
N MET A 1 -11.20 -24.41 20.27
CA MET A 1 -10.42 -23.85 19.15
C MET A 1 -10.10 -22.40 19.49
N PHE A 2 -8.83 -22.04 19.63
CA PHE A 2 -8.44 -20.63 19.72
C PHE A 2 -8.61 -20.03 18.31
N VAL A 3 -9.54 -19.09 18.15
CA VAL A 3 -9.66 -18.32 16.91
C VAL A 3 -8.46 -17.37 16.87
N SER A 4 -7.46 -17.68 16.06
CA SER A 4 -6.36 -16.76 15.80
C SER A 4 -6.90 -15.58 14.99
N ALA A 5 -6.51 -14.35 15.36
CA ALA A 5 -6.89 -13.16 14.61
C ALA A 5 -6.40 -13.27 13.16
N LYS A 6 -7.31 -12.93 12.23
CA LYS A 6 -7.05 -12.86 10.79
C LYS A 6 -6.02 -11.76 10.50
N THR A 7 -4.96 -12.09 9.78
CA THR A 7 -3.85 -11.18 9.52
C THR A 7 -4.00 -10.40 8.21
N ILE A 8 -3.87 -9.08 8.32
CA ILE A 8 -3.81 -8.12 7.21
C ILE A 8 -2.38 -7.61 7.13
N LEU A 9 -1.67 -7.93 6.06
CA LEU A 9 -0.31 -7.47 5.81
C LEU A 9 -0.32 -6.20 4.97
N ILE A 10 0.25 -5.11 5.49
CA ILE A 10 0.53 -3.89 4.72
C ILE A 10 1.97 -3.97 4.22
N LEU A 11 2.12 -4.14 2.91
CA LEU A 11 3.40 -4.13 2.21
C LEU A 11 3.52 -2.80 1.47
N GLY A 12 4.09 -1.80 2.14
CA GLY A 12 4.21 -0.45 1.59
C GLY A 12 5.57 0.20 1.74
N ASP A 13 5.63 1.50 1.47
CA ASP A 13 6.84 2.30 1.60
C ASP A 13 6.80 3.30 2.78
N SER A 14 7.41 4.47 2.64
CA SER A 14 7.42 5.53 3.65
C SER A 14 6.03 6.06 3.99
N ILE A 15 5.09 6.05 3.03
CA ILE A 15 3.72 6.52 3.26
C ILE A 15 3.02 5.64 4.29
N SER A 16 3.15 4.33 4.14
CA SER A 16 2.57 3.35 5.06
C SER A 16 3.42 3.07 6.30
N ALA A 17 4.73 3.33 6.25
CA ALA A 17 5.58 3.31 7.43
C ALA A 17 5.31 4.50 8.38
N GLY A 18 4.66 5.56 7.92
CA GLY A 18 4.44 6.77 8.71
C GLY A 18 5.73 7.59 8.88
N TYR A 19 6.50 7.74 7.79
CA TYR A 19 7.74 8.50 7.81
C TYR A 19 7.53 9.93 8.35
N GLY A 20 8.43 10.38 9.22
CA GLY A 20 8.43 11.76 9.73
C GLY A 20 7.31 12.10 10.72
N ILE A 21 6.50 11.13 11.17
CA ILE A 21 5.43 11.34 12.15
C ILE A 21 5.51 10.34 13.30
N ASP A 22 4.75 10.59 14.38
CA ASP A 22 4.57 9.59 15.44
C ASP A 22 3.89 8.33 14.85
N PRO A 23 4.49 7.14 14.98
CA PRO A 23 3.91 5.89 14.49
C PRO A 23 2.48 5.63 14.98
N LYS A 24 2.10 6.16 16.16
CA LYS A 24 0.74 6.04 16.71
C LYS A 24 -0.32 6.80 15.91
N GLN A 25 0.11 7.79 15.12
CA GLN A 25 -0.74 8.61 14.27
C GLN A 25 -0.86 8.07 12.84
N GLY A 26 0.05 7.18 12.41
CA GLY A 26 0.05 6.61 11.07
C GLY A 26 -1.24 5.86 10.73
N TRP A 27 -1.66 5.94 9.46
CA TRP A 27 -2.94 5.37 9.01
C TRP A 27 -3.06 3.86 9.28
N VAL A 28 -1.95 3.12 9.24
CA VAL A 28 -1.90 1.68 9.55
C VAL A 28 -2.23 1.40 11.01
N GLN A 29 -1.74 2.24 11.93
CA GLN A 29 -2.10 2.12 13.35
C GLN A 29 -3.56 2.52 13.59
N LEU A 30 -4.03 3.56 12.90
CA LEU A 30 -5.43 3.98 12.95
C LEU A 30 -6.36 2.89 12.37
N LEU A 31 -5.90 2.13 11.38
CA LEU A 31 -6.61 0.96 10.84
C LEU A 31 -6.79 -0.11 11.92
N GLN A 32 -5.73 -0.50 12.62
CA GLN A 32 -5.82 -1.48 13.71
C GLN A 32 -6.84 -1.02 14.76
N LYS A 33 -6.73 0.24 15.22
CA LYS A 33 -7.68 0.82 16.21
C LYS A 33 -9.13 0.73 15.73
N ARG A 34 -9.40 1.08 14.47
CA ARG A 34 -10.74 1.02 13.88
C ARG A 34 -11.26 -0.43 13.80
N LEU A 35 -10.39 -1.37 13.45
CA LEU A 35 -10.75 -2.79 13.41
C LEU A 35 -11.02 -3.35 14.80
N ASP A 36 -10.23 -2.98 15.81
CA ASP A 36 -10.46 -3.42 17.19
C ASP A 36 -11.79 -2.90 17.76
N GLN A 37 -12.21 -1.69 17.36
CA GLN A 37 -13.50 -1.12 17.75
C GLN A 37 -14.69 -1.84 17.10
N GLN A 38 -14.57 -2.25 15.83
CA GLN A 38 -15.68 -2.85 15.09
C GLN A 38 -15.72 -4.37 15.15
N TYR A 39 -14.56 -5.01 15.29
CA TYR A 39 -14.34 -6.44 15.24
C TYR A 39 -13.34 -6.87 16.33
N PRO A 40 -13.70 -6.75 17.61
CA PRO A 40 -12.75 -6.95 18.71
C PRO A 40 -12.02 -8.28 18.62
N LYS A 41 -10.67 -8.23 18.58
CA LYS A 41 -9.76 -9.39 18.54
C LYS A 41 -9.90 -10.29 17.29
N GLN A 42 -10.61 -9.86 16.24
CA GLN A 42 -10.78 -10.67 15.03
C GLN A 42 -9.69 -10.44 13.99
N HIS A 43 -9.06 -9.26 13.98
CA HIS A 43 -8.09 -8.87 12.96
C HIS A 43 -6.80 -8.31 13.56
N LYS A 44 -5.67 -8.68 12.95
CA LYS A 44 -4.34 -8.15 13.25
C LYS A 44 -3.75 -7.52 12.00
N VAL A 45 -3.37 -6.26 12.09
CA VAL A 45 -2.67 -5.52 11.05
C VAL A 45 -1.18 -5.63 11.30
N VAL A 46 -0.45 -6.14 10.31
CA VAL A 46 1.02 -6.21 10.31
C VAL A 46 1.52 -5.14 9.34
N ASN A 47 2.17 -4.11 9.89
CA ASN A 47 2.85 -3.11 9.08
C ASN A 47 4.25 -3.63 8.69
N ALA A 48 4.41 -4.08 7.44
CA ALA A 48 5.70 -4.51 6.90
C ALA A 48 6.34 -3.44 5.99
N SER A 49 5.82 -2.22 6.04
CA SER A 49 6.26 -1.11 5.20
C SER A 49 7.66 -0.63 5.56
N VAL A 50 8.44 -0.21 4.56
CA VAL A 50 9.80 0.29 4.76
C VAL A 50 10.02 1.58 3.97
N SER A 51 10.55 2.60 4.62
CA SER A 51 10.80 3.89 3.95
C SER A 51 11.80 3.73 2.81
N GLY A 52 11.46 4.27 1.63
CA GLY A 52 12.30 4.17 0.43
C GLY A 52 12.20 2.82 -0.31
N GLU A 53 11.31 1.93 0.12
CA GLU A 53 11.11 0.61 -0.49
C GLU A 53 10.65 0.72 -1.95
N THR A 54 11.21 -0.13 -2.81
CA THR A 54 10.83 -0.25 -4.22
C THR A 54 10.05 -1.53 -4.47
N THR A 55 9.42 -1.63 -5.63
CA THR A 55 8.74 -2.88 -6.03
C THR A 55 9.70 -4.07 -6.06
N SER A 56 10.96 -3.87 -6.50
CA SER A 56 12.00 -4.91 -6.49
C SER A 56 12.42 -5.30 -5.06
N GLY A 57 12.61 -4.32 -4.17
CA GLY A 57 13.02 -4.57 -2.78
C GLY A 57 11.96 -5.35 -2.00
N ALA A 58 10.70 -4.96 -2.14
CA ALA A 58 9.58 -5.67 -1.54
C ALA A 58 9.45 -7.11 -2.09
N LEU A 59 9.70 -7.31 -3.38
CA LEU A 59 9.61 -8.64 -4.02
C LEU A 59 10.61 -9.62 -3.42
N ALA A 60 11.82 -9.16 -3.08
CA ALA A 60 12.82 -9.98 -2.41
C ALA A 60 12.39 -10.39 -0.99
N ARG A 61 11.64 -9.55 -0.28
CA ARG A 61 11.23 -9.78 1.11
C ARG A 61 9.90 -10.53 1.25
N LEU A 62 9.00 -10.39 0.28
CA LEU A 62 7.63 -10.89 0.37
C LEU A 62 7.53 -12.40 0.69
N PRO A 63 8.30 -13.32 0.07
CA PRO A 63 8.18 -14.75 0.37
C PRO A 63 8.34 -15.08 1.85
N LYS A 64 9.30 -14.43 2.53
CA LYS A 64 9.51 -14.62 3.97
C LYS A 64 8.36 -14.05 4.79
N LEU A 65 7.88 -12.85 4.43
CA LEU A 65 6.73 -12.22 5.10
C LEU A 65 5.47 -13.10 5.00
N LEU A 66 5.19 -13.66 3.82
CA LEU A 66 4.06 -14.55 3.61
C LEU A 66 4.17 -15.83 4.44
N GLN A 67 5.36 -16.43 4.51
CA GLN A 67 5.61 -17.62 5.33
C GLN A 67 5.40 -17.34 6.82
N THR A 68 5.91 -16.20 7.30
CA THR A 68 5.86 -15.80 8.71
C THR A 68 4.45 -15.42 9.16
N TYR A 69 3.76 -14.59 8.38
CA TYR A 69 2.51 -13.98 8.82
C TYR A 69 1.25 -14.68 8.31
N LYS A 70 1.36 -15.48 7.23
CA LYS A 70 0.23 -16.20 6.60
C LYS A 70 -1.04 -15.33 6.47
N PRO A 71 -0.94 -14.13 5.84
CA PRO A 71 -2.04 -13.17 5.84
C PRO A 71 -3.24 -13.66 5.01
N GLU A 72 -4.47 -13.35 5.43
CA GLU A 72 -5.64 -13.50 4.53
C GLU A 72 -5.79 -12.30 3.59
N VAL A 73 -5.23 -11.14 3.94
CA VAL A 73 -5.24 -9.93 3.12
C VAL A 73 -3.83 -9.36 2.99
N VAL A 74 -3.40 -9.07 1.76
CA VAL A 74 -2.19 -8.30 1.47
C VAL A 74 -2.57 -6.99 0.78
N VAL A 75 -2.20 -5.88 1.38
CA VAL A 75 -2.30 -4.55 0.78
C VAL A 75 -0.93 -4.18 0.23
N ILE A 76 -0.86 -3.88 -1.07
CA ILE A 76 0.37 -3.49 -1.76
C ILE A 76 0.29 -1.99 -2.06
N GLU A 77 1.17 -1.22 -1.43
CA GLU A 77 1.29 0.24 -1.57
C GLU A 77 2.73 0.57 -1.97
N LEU A 78 3.07 0.32 -3.24
CA LEU A 78 4.45 0.39 -3.73
C LEU A 78 4.52 0.97 -5.14
N GLY A 79 5.71 1.43 -5.52
CA GLY A 79 6.02 1.96 -6.84
C GLY A 79 6.32 3.46 -6.83
N GLY A 80 5.93 4.20 -5.79
CA GLY A 80 6.25 5.63 -5.66
C GLY A 80 7.75 5.89 -5.80
N ASN A 81 8.58 5.16 -5.04
CA ASN A 81 10.04 5.26 -5.13
C ASN A 81 10.62 4.85 -6.49
N ASP A 82 10.08 3.80 -7.12
CA ASP A 82 10.49 3.39 -8.46
C ASP A 82 10.22 4.51 -9.49
N GLY A 83 9.02 5.09 -9.44
CA GLY A 83 8.58 6.18 -10.31
C GLY A 83 9.39 7.46 -10.11
N LEU A 84 9.64 7.84 -8.86
CA LEU A 84 10.49 9.00 -8.53
C LEU A 84 11.95 8.81 -8.93
N ARG A 85 12.43 7.57 -9.06
CA ARG A 85 13.78 7.22 -9.55
C ARG A 85 13.84 6.95 -11.05
N GLY A 86 12.74 7.18 -11.79
CA GLY A 86 12.70 7.03 -13.25
C GLY A 86 12.84 5.57 -13.72
N GLN A 87 12.48 4.58 -12.89
CA GLN A 87 12.57 3.17 -13.29
C GLN A 87 11.59 2.84 -14.42
N PRO A 88 11.92 1.94 -15.37
CA PRO A 88 11.04 1.62 -16.49
C PRO A 88 9.64 1.17 -16.02
N PRO A 89 8.52 1.76 -16.50
CA PRO A 89 7.18 1.39 -16.05
C PRO A 89 6.88 -0.10 -16.23
N GLN A 90 7.41 -0.74 -17.27
CA GLN A 90 7.25 -2.17 -17.52
C GLN A 90 7.91 -3.03 -16.42
N MET A 91 9.04 -2.57 -15.86
CA MET A 91 9.70 -3.26 -14.74
C MET A 91 8.85 -3.16 -13.46
N ILE A 92 8.32 -1.96 -13.18
CA ILE A 92 7.38 -1.73 -12.06
C ILE A 92 6.15 -2.63 -12.21
N GLN A 93 5.54 -2.66 -13.40
CA GLN A 93 4.40 -3.53 -13.69
C GLN A 93 4.70 -5.01 -13.46
N LYS A 94 5.87 -5.48 -13.92
CA LYS A 94 6.31 -6.87 -13.77
C LYS A 94 6.46 -7.22 -12.29
N ASN A 95 7.10 -6.36 -11.50
CA ASN A 95 7.30 -6.60 -10.08
C ASN A 95 5.97 -6.57 -9.31
N LEU A 96 5.10 -5.59 -9.57
CA LEU A 96 3.76 -5.55 -8.98
C LEU A 96 2.95 -6.82 -9.32
N SER A 97 3.05 -7.30 -10.57
CA SER A 97 2.44 -8.56 -11.00
C SER A 97 2.95 -9.75 -10.18
N GLN A 98 4.26 -9.83 -9.95
CA GLN A 98 4.86 -10.92 -9.17
C GLN A 98 4.47 -10.86 -7.69
N LEU A 99 4.43 -9.65 -7.10
CA LEU A 99 3.97 -9.44 -5.73
C LEU A 99 2.52 -9.93 -5.53
N VAL A 100 1.63 -9.60 -6.49
CA VAL A 100 0.25 -10.07 -6.49
C VAL A 100 0.18 -11.59 -6.61
N GLN A 101 0.90 -12.19 -7.57
CA GLN A 101 0.92 -13.63 -7.79
C GLN A 101 1.41 -14.41 -6.56
N LEU A 102 2.51 -13.97 -5.94
CA LEU A 102 3.05 -14.61 -4.74
C LEU A 102 2.04 -14.59 -3.59
N SER A 103 1.35 -13.47 -3.41
CA SER A 103 0.32 -13.30 -2.38
C SER A 103 -0.89 -14.20 -2.65
N GLN A 104 -1.41 -14.22 -3.89
CA GLN A 104 -2.54 -15.08 -4.29
C GLN A 104 -2.19 -16.57 -4.24
N LYS A 105 -0.94 -16.95 -4.51
CA LYS A 105 -0.47 -18.35 -4.36
C LYS A 105 -0.59 -18.84 -2.92
N GLN A 106 -0.51 -17.94 -1.93
CA GLN A 106 -0.78 -18.21 -0.52
C GLN A 106 -2.26 -18.05 -0.14
N LYS A 107 -3.15 -17.92 -1.14
CA LYS A 107 -4.60 -17.73 -1.00
C LYS A 107 -4.99 -16.42 -0.31
N ALA A 108 -4.08 -15.45 -0.21
CA ALA A 108 -4.41 -14.13 0.29
C ALA A 108 -5.23 -13.33 -0.73
N LYS A 109 -6.26 -12.64 -0.26
CA LYS A 109 -6.91 -11.57 -1.03
C LYS A 109 -5.93 -10.41 -1.17
N VAL A 110 -5.82 -9.83 -2.35
CA VAL A 110 -4.87 -8.75 -2.61
C VAL A 110 -5.62 -7.47 -2.94
N ILE A 111 -5.13 -6.36 -2.39
CA ILE A 111 -5.59 -5.01 -2.69
C ILE A 111 -4.38 -4.21 -3.15
N LEU A 112 -4.48 -3.60 -4.31
CA LEU A 112 -3.45 -2.73 -4.86
C LEU A 112 -3.83 -1.27 -4.61
N PHE A 113 -2.92 -0.51 -4.02
CA PHE A 113 -3.04 0.93 -3.86
C PHE A 113 -2.27 1.61 -4.99
N GLY A 114 -3.02 2.27 -5.87
CA GLY A 114 -2.47 3.00 -7.00
C GLY A 114 -1.78 4.27 -6.56
N MET A 115 -0.70 4.61 -7.26
CA MET A 115 0.11 5.80 -7.03
C MET A 115 0.14 6.67 -8.27
N LYS A 116 0.38 7.95 -8.04
CA LYS A 116 0.69 8.94 -9.08
C LYS A 116 2.03 9.59 -8.78
N ILE A 117 2.68 10.08 -9.81
CA ILE A 117 3.94 10.81 -9.70
C ILE A 117 3.83 12.12 -10.48
N PRO A 118 4.53 13.18 -10.06
CA PRO A 118 4.68 14.37 -10.88
C PRO A 118 5.30 14.03 -12.25
N PRO A 119 5.01 14.80 -13.31
CA PRO A 119 5.48 14.53 -14.67
C PRO A 119 6.97 14.90 -14.87
N ASN A 120 7.83 14.66 -13.89
CA ASN A 120 9.26 15.01 -13.90
C ASN A 120 10.04 14.34 -15.04
N TYR A 121 9.57 13.16 -15.49
CA TYR A 121 10.12 12.41 -16.64
C TYR A 121 9.20 12.48 -17.88
N GLY A 122 8.31 13.48 -17.93
CA GLY A 122 7.34 13.67 -19.00
C GLY A 122 6.00 12.97 -18.77
N THR A 123 4.97 13.48 -19.46
CA THR A 123 3.59 12.99 -19.30
C THR A 123 3.41 11.56 -19.77
N ALA A 124 4.14 11.13 -20.80
CA ALA A 124 4.13 9.74 -21.28
C ALA A 124 4.58 8.75 -20.18
N TYR A 125 5.65 9.08 -19.45
CA TYR A 125 6.14 8.26 -18.35
C TYR A 125 5.14 8.19 -17.20
N SER A 126 4.64 9.34 -16.71
CA SER A 126 3.65 9.38 -15.62
C SER A 126 2.37 8.61 -15.95
N LYS A 127 1.85 8.73 -17.19
CA LYS A 127 0.68 7.95 -17.65
C LYS A 127 0.96 6.46 -17.70
N ALA A 128 2.12 6.05 -18.20
CA ALA A 128 2.51 4.64 -18.23
C ALA A 128 2.67 4.08 -16.81
N PHE A 129 3.28 4.84 -15.90
CA PHE A 129 3.40 4.51 -14.49
C PHE A 129 2.04 4.30 -13.83
N GLU A 130 1.11 5.26 -13.96
CA GLU A 130 -0.24 5.17 -13.39
C GLU A 130 -1.01 3.97 -13.98
N ASN A 131 -0.86 3.72 -15.28
CA ASN A 131 -1.57 2.62 -15.95
C ASN A 131 -1.11 1.23 -15.49
N ASN A 132 0.11 1.08 -14.94
CA ASN A 132 0.59 -0.19 -14.41
C ASN A 132 -0.38 -0.79 -13.38
N TYR A 133 -0.90 0.04 -12.47
CA TYR A 133 -1.80 -0.41 -11.40
C TYR A 133 -3.12 -0.94 -11.97
N LYS A 134 -3.68 -0.27 -12.98
CA LYS A 134 -4.89 -0.72 -13.68
C LYS A 134 -4.64 -2.03 -14.42
N THR A 135 -3.55 -2.12 -15.18
CA THR A 135 -3.19 -3.33 -15.92
C THR A 135 -3.02 -4.54 -15.00
N VAL A 136 -2.29 -4.38 -13.89
CA VAL A 136 -2.08 -5.45 -12.90
C VAL A 136 -3.39 -5.84 -12.24
N SER A 137 -4.20 -4.86 -11.80
CA SER A 137 -5.49 -5.12 -11.17
C SER A 137 -6.42 -5.93 -12.06
N GLN A 138 -6.55 -5.55 -13.33
CA GLN A 138 -7.41 -6.24 -14.29
C GLN A 138 -6.90 -7.65 -14.60
N LYS A 139 -5.60 -7.79 -14.84
CA LYS A 139 -4.98 -9.08 -15.19
C LYS A 139 -5.13 -10.12 -14.08
N TYR A 140 -4.98 -9.71 -12.82
CA TYR A 140 -5.02 -10.62 -11.67
C TYR A 140 -6.34 -10.58 -10.89
N GLN A 141 -7.31 -9.80 -11.38
CA GLN A 141 -8.64 -9.62 -10.78
C GLN A 141 -8.57 -9.22 -9.29
N VAL A 142 -7.65 -8.32 -8.96
CA VAL A 142 -7.48 -7.80 -7.60
C VAL A 142 -8.10 -6.42 -7.46
N LYS A 143 -8.58 -6.09 -6.25
CA LYS A 143 -9.16 -4.77 -6.00
C LYS A 143 -8.10 -3.68 -6.15
N LEU A 144 -8.47 -2.59 -6.80
CA LEU A 144 -7.63 -1.41 -6.97
C LEU A 144 -8.27 -0.21 -6.28
N LEU A 145 -7.54 0.40 -5.35
CA LEU A 145 -7.76 1.77 -4.94
C LEU A 145 -6.99 2.67 -5.94
N PRO A 146 -7.65 3.44 -6.83
CA PRO A 146 -6.97 4.04 -7.98
C PRO A 146 -5.86 5.03 -7.64
N PHE A 147 -6.04 5.81 -6.56
CA PHE A 147 -5.02 6.71 -6.06
C PHE A 147 -5.09 6.86 -4.54
N PHE A 148 -4.06 6.40 -3.83
CA PHE A 148 -4.08 6.36 -2.37
C PHE A 148 -3.97 7.72 -1.70
N LEU A 149 -3.28 8.67 -2.33
CA LEU A 149 -3.13 10.02 -1.81
C LEU A 149 -4.20 10.98 -2.38
N ASP A 150 -5.33 10.47 -2.86
CA ASP A 150 -6.40 11.32 -3.40
C ASP A 150 -6.94 12.27 -2.33
N GLY A 151 -7.08 13.55 -2.67
CA GLY A 151 -7.44 14.59 -1.70
C GLY A 151 -6.42 14.82 -0.57
N VAL A 152 -5.18 14.31 -0.70
CA VAL A 152 -4.04 14.58 0.20
C VAL A 152 -2.86 15.16 -0.57
N ALA A 153 -2.41 14.49 -1.63
CA ALA A 153 -1.30 14.95 -2.45
C ALA A 153 -1.58 16.35 -3.03
N GLY A 154 -0.57 17.22 -2.99
CA GLY A 154 -0.65 18.60 -3.47
C GLY A 154 -1.29 19.59 -2.49
N GLN A 155 -1.89 19.13 -1.38
CA GLN A 155 -2.43 20.01 -0.34
C GLN A 155 -1.35 20.31 0.71
N LYS A 156 -0.72 21.49 0.63
CA LYS A 156 0.42 21.87 1.49
C LYS A 156 0.18 21.62 2.98
N GLN A 157 -1.03 21.88 3.47
CA GLN A 157 -1.42 21.67 4.87
C GLN A 157 -1.51 20.20 5.29
N LEU A 158 -1.58 19.26 4.35
CA LEU A 158 -1.63 17.81 4.57
C LEU A 158 -0.29 17.12 4.26
N MET A 159 0.69 17.86 3.75
CA MET A 159 2.02 17.35 3.41
C MET A 159 3.06 17.82 4.43
N GLN A 160 4.18 17.11 4.50
CA GLN A 160 5.39 17.55 5.16
C GLN A 160 6.15 18.55 4.27
N ASN A 161 7.22 19.15 4.79
CA ASN A 161 7.99 20.19 4.09
C ASN A 161 8.59 19.71 2.76
N ASP A 162 8.82 18.39 2.60
CA ASP A 162 9.31 17.80 1.35
C ASP A 162 8.24 17.67 0.25
N LEU A 163 6.96 17.93 0.56
CA LEU A 163 5.82 17.83 -0.34
C LEU A 163 5.58 16.42 -0.92
N ILE A 164 6.24 15.40 -0.39
CA ILE A 164 6.13 13.99 -0.80
C ILE A 164 5.40 13.19 0.27
N HIS A 165 5.72 13.43 1.55
CA HIS A 165 5.18 12.64 2.65
C HIS A 165 3.95 13.31 3.27
N PRO A 166 2.84 12.58 3.47
CA PRO A 166 1.71 13.09 4.24
C PRO A 166 2.09 13.36 5.69
N ASN A 167 1.57 14.42 6.28
CA ASN A 167 1.77 14.73 7.70
C ASN A 167 0.73 14.01 8.59
N ALA A 168 0.76 14.27 9.90
CA ALA A 168 -0.14 13.64 10.87
C ALA A 168 -1.63 13.95 10.60
N GLN A 169 -1.95 15.14 10.09
CA GLN A 169 -3.34 15.56 9.82
C GLN A 169 -3.96 14.78 8.64
N ALA A 170 -3.12 14.29 7.72
CA ALA A 170 -3.56 13.52 6.57
C ALA A 170 -3.94 12.07 6.89
N GLN A 171 -3.44 11.50 7.99
CA GLN A 171 -3.50 10.06 8.24
C GLN A 171 -4.93 9.52 8.38
N SER A 172 -5.84 10.32 8.94
CA SER A 172 -7.26 9.97 9.03
C SER A 172 -7.94 9.94 7.65
N LYS A 173 -7.55 10.82 6.72
CA LYS A 173 -8.03 10.83 5.33
C LYS A 173 -7.52 9.60 4.57
N LEU A 174 -6.22 9.28 4.71
CA LEU A 174 -5.64 8.06 4.13
C LEU A 174 -6.37 6.81 4.62
N LEU A 175 -6.62 6.70 5.92
CA LEU A 175 -7.40 5.60 6.48
C LEU A 175 -8.80 5.54 5.85
N ASN A 176 -9.49 6.68 5.69
CA ASN A 176 -10.83 6.71 5.13
C ASN A 176 -10.88 6.29 3.66
N LEU A 177 -9.82 6.55 2.89
CA LEU A 177 -9.67 6.04 1.53
C LEU A 177 -9.42 4.53 1.52
N ALA A 178 -8.48 4.05 2.34
CA ALA A 178 -8.10 2.63 2.39
C ALA A 178 -9.21 1.72 2.94
N TYR A 179 -9.92 2.17 3.96
CA TYR A 179 -10.75 1.32 4.81
C TYR A 179 -11.88 0.58 4.06
N PRO A 180 -12.66 1.21 3.14
CA PRO A 180 -13.70 0.50 2.39
C PRO A 180 -13.17 -0.71 1.60
N TYR A 181 -11.97 -0.58 1.02
CA TYR A 181 -11.34 -1.65 0.25
C TYR A 181 -10.88 -2.79 1.15
N ILE A 182 -10.21 -2.46 2.26
CA ILE A 182 -9.72 -3.43 3.24
C ILE A 182 -10.91 -4.16 3.89
N LYS A 183 -11.92 -3.42 4.35
CA LYS A 183 -13.14 -3.99 4.94
C LYS A 183 -13.82 -4.98 4.00
N GLY A 184 -13.94 -4.62 2.71
CA GLY A 184 -14.55 -5.51 1.72
C GLY A 184 -13.71 -6.76 1.40
N ALA A 185 -12.52 -6.92 1.98
CA ALA A 185 -11.67 -8.10 1.84
C ALA A 185 -11.58 -8.95 3.13
N LEU A 186 -12.13 -8.51 4.26
CA LEU A 186 -12.19 -9.31 5.49
C LEU A 186 -13.08 -10.56 5.34
#